data_AF-A0AA49K0T8-F1
#
_entry.id   AF-A0AA49K0T8-F1
#
_cell.length_a   1.000
_cell.length_b   1.000
_cell.length_c   1.000
_cell.angle_alpha   90.00
_cell.angle_beta   90.00
_cell.angle_gamma   90.00
#
_symmetry.space_group_name_H-M   'P 1'
#
loop_
_entity.id
_entity.type
_entity.pdbx_description
1 polymer ?
#
loop_
_entity_poly.entity_id
_entity_poly.type
_entity_poly.pdbx_seq_one_letter_code
_entity_poly.pdbx_strand_id
1 'polypeptide(L)'
;MGLFGPDPYTDAHFGVFTRRRGVWIARTALPGLGTVELCVAGDRKAPNQPSLALAHEAALQYRALREEIGRLLFEHLEPYADAVREGELEADAFNPAALRGPDDVWSHVEVLAVHVDTARQSFPIEVQVQVAWDEEHTLGLRIRDGRLVELCGSVLPPSA
;
A
#
# COMPACT_ATOMS: atom_id res chain seq x y z
N MET A 1 -15.32 35.07 1.72
CA MET A 1 -14.24 34.22 2.27
C MET A 1 -14.88 33.13 3.11
N GLY A 2 -14.56 31.87 2.82
CA GLY A 2 -15.03 30.70 3.58
C GLY A 2 -14.15 29.50 3.23
N LEU A 3 -12.85 29.62 3.52
CA LEU A 3 -11.80 28.63 3.28
C LEU A 3 -11.75 27.60 4.43
N PHE A 4 -12.88 27.00 4.79
CA PHE A 4 -12.92 26.06 5.91
C PHE A 4 -13.22 24.65 5.39
N GLY A 5 -12.15 23.88 5.18
CA GLY A 5 -12.25 22.42 5.17
C GLY A 5 -12.75 21.92 6.53
N PRO A 6 -13.18 20.65 6.62
CA PRO A 6 -13.63 20.12 7.90
C PRO A 6 -12.49 20.12 8.92
N ASP A 7 -12.87 20.21 10.20
CA ASP A 7 -11.92 20.20 11.30
C ASP A 7 -11.09 18.89 11.27
N PRO A 8 -9.79 18.96 11.58
CA PRO A 8 -8.97 17.76 11.70
C PRO A 8 -9.56 16.77 12.72
N TYR A 9 -9.41 15.49 12.44
CA TYR A 9 -9.83 14.42 13.35
C TYR A 9 -8.58 13.85 14.04
N THR A 10 -8.62 13.69 15.36
CA THR A 10 -7.48 13.13 16.11
C THR A 10 -7.80 11.72 16.57
N ASP A 11 -6.93 10.78 16.17
CA ASP A 11 -6.91 9.41 16.67
C ASP A 11 -5.73 9.22 17.64
N ALA A 12 -5.90 8.38 18.66
CA ALA A 12 -4.88 8.15 19.68
C ALA A 12 -3.66 7.37 19.15
N HIS A 13 -3.82 6.58 18.09
CA HIS A 13 -2.79 5.73 17.51
C HIS A 13 -2.18 6.32 16.24
N PHE A 14 -3.01 6.86 15.35
CA PHE A 14 -2.58 7.39 14.05
C PHE A 14 -2.33 8.90 14.04
N GLY A 15 -2.65 9.60 15.13
CA GLY A 15 -2.48 11.04 15.24
C GLY A 15 -3.56 11.81 14.47
N VAL A 16 -3.15 12.88 13.78
CA VAL A 16 -4.09 13.84 13.18
C VAL A 16 -4.39 13.46 11.74
N PHE A 17 -5.67 13.23 11.46
CA PHE A 17 -6.22 13.11 10.13
C PHE A 17 -6.70 14.46 9.61
N THR A 18 -6.41 14.73 8.34
CA THR A 18 -6.98 15.85 7.59
C THR A 18 -7.78 15.32 6.41
N ARG A 19 -8.89 15.98 6.08
CA ARG A 19 -9.73 15.51 4.97
C ARG A 19 -9.27 16.10 3.64
N ARG A 20 -8.97 15.24 2.66
CA ARG A 20 -8.57 15.64 1.30
C ARG A 20 -9.31 14.79 0.28
N ARG A 21 -9.86 15.43 -0.76
CA ARG A 21 -10.52 14.78 -1.93
C ARG A 21 -11.55 13.66 -1.63
N GLY A 22 -12.14 13.62 -0.44
CA GLY A 22 -13.14 12.61 -0.10
C GLY A 22 -12.74 11.66 1.02
N VAL A 23 -11.45 11.62 1.37
CA VAL A 23 -10.87 10.68 2.34
C VAL A 23 -10.19 11.43 3.49
N TRP A 24 -10.02 10.75 4.62
CA TRP A 24 -9.24 11.23 5.75
C TRP A 24 -7.82 10.68 5.66
N ILE A 25 -6.82 11.55 5.72
CA ILE A 25 -5.42 11.19 5.52
C ILE A 25 -4.61 11.56 6.77
N ALA A 26 -3.83 10.62 7.29
CA ALA A 26 -2.81 10.84 8.29
C ALA A 26 -1.47 10.30 7.78
N ARG A 27 -0.36 10.98 8.12
CA ARG A 27 0.99 10.42 7.93
C ARG A 27 1.41 9.79 9.26
N THR A 28 1.57 8.48 9.29
CA THR A 28 1.79 7.75 10.55
C THR A 28 2.78 6.61 10.37
N ALA A 29 3.47 6.26 11.45
CA ALA A 29 4.31 5.07 11.50
C ALA A 29 3.44 3.85 11.78
N LEU A 30 3.43 2.89 10.84
CA LEU A 30 2.79 1.60 11.01
C LEU A 30 3.85 0.52 11.25
N PRO A 31 3.72 -0.30 12.30
CA PRO A 31 4.70 -1.34 12.59
C PRO A 31 4.90 -2.27 11.39
N GLY A 32 6.13 -2.36 10.88
CA GLY A 32 6.50 -3.23 9.75
C GLY A 32 6.18 -2.70 8.36
N LEU A 33 5.51 -1.55 8.25
CA LEU A 33 5.26 -0.85 6.99
C LEU A 33 6.06 0.46 6.89
N GLY A 34 6.58 0.96 8.02
CA GLY A 34 7.32 2.23 8.04
C GLY A 34 6.39 3.43 8.19
N THR A 35 6.85 4.61 7.75
CA THR A 35 6.02 5.83 7.76
C THR A 35 5.26 5.92 6.44
N VAL A 36 3.94 5.83 6.49
CA VAL A 36 3.07 5.75 5.31
C VAL A 36 1.98 6.83 5.34
N GLU A 37 1.35 7.09 4.19
CA GLU A 37 0.05 7.76 4.17
C GLU A 37 -1.06 6.74 4.49
N LEU A 38 -1.80 6.98 5.58
CA LEU A 38 -2.98 6.21 5.95
C LEU A 38 -4.24 6.95 5.51
N CYS A 39 -4.95 6.38 4.54
CA CYS A 39 -6.18 6.91 3.96
C CYS A 39 -7.38 6.11 4.48
N VAL A 40 -8.26 6.75 5.25
CA VAL A 40 -9.47 6.13 5.82
C VAL A 40 -10.72 6.77 5.22
N ALA A 41 -11.64 5.95 4.76
CA ALA A 41 -12.94 6.40 4.28
C ALA A 41 -13.75 7.07 5.41
N GLY A 42 -14.61 8.01 5.07
CA GLY A 42 -15.42 8.73 6.05
C GLY A 42 -16.31 9.77 5.41
N ASP A 43 -17.12 10.42 6.24
CA ASP A 43 -17.94 11.54 5.79
C ASP A 43 -17.17 12.87 5.92
N ARG A 44 -17.89 14.00 5.91
CA ARG A 44 -17.27 15.32 6.08
C ARG A 44 -16.89 15.64 7.53
N LYS A 45 -17.34 14.87 8.51
CA LYS A 45 -17.14 15.14 9.94
C LYS A 45 -16.06 14.28 10.55
N ALA A 46 -15.97 13.01 10.17
CA ALA A 46 -14.99 12.08 10.73
C ALA A 46 -14.71 10.88 9.80
N PRO A 47 -13.60 10.15 10.05
CA PRO A 47 -13.42 8.80 9.54
C PRO A 47 -14.60 7.88 9.92
N ASN A 48 -14.93 6.96 9.03
CA ASN A 48 -15.87 5.88 9.28
C ASN A 48 -15.29 4.97 10.36
N GLN A 49 -16.04 4.74 11.44
CA GLN A 49 -15.56 3.98 12.60
C GLN A 49 -15.17 2.53 12.28
N PRO A 50 -15.99 1.75 11.53
CA PRO A 50 -15.54 0.46 10.98
C PRO A 50 -14.24 0.51 10.18
N SER A 51 -14.06 1.51 9.31
CA SER A 51 -12.80 1.66 8.54
C SER A 51 -11.62 2.04 9.43
N LEU A 52 -11.83 2.87 10.44
CA LEU A 52 -10.79 3.22 11.42
C LEU A 52 -10.40 2.01 12.27
N ALA A 53 -11.36 1.22 12.75
CA ALA A 53 -11.11 -0.02 13.46
C ALA A 53 -10.26 -0.99 12.63
N LEU A 54 -10.63 -1.17 11.35
CA LEU A 54 -9.88 -2.02 10.43
C LEU A 54 -8.46 -1.48 10.15
N ALA A 55 -8.28 -0.15 10.12
CA ALA A 55 -6.96 0.44 9.98
C ALA A 55 -6.01 0.06 11.13
N HIS A 56 -6.51 -0.12 12.36
CA HIS A 56 -5.71 -0.61 13.49
C HIS A 56 -5.21 -2.05 13.29
N GLU A 57 -5.91 -2.84 12.49
CA GLU A 57 -5.53 -4.22 12.19
C GLU A 57 -4.65 -4.35 10.95
N ALA A 58 -4.61 -3.32 10.08
CA ALA A 58 -3.96 -3.40 8.78
C ALA A 58 -2.48 -3.81 8.86
N ALA A 59 -1.73 -3.25 9.81
CA ALA A 59 -0.32 -3.60 10.01
C ALA A 59 -0.14 -5.07 10.45
N LEU A 60 -1.05 -5.58 11.29
CA LEU A 60 -1.02 -6.97 11.72
C LEU A 60 -1.36 -7.91 10.56
N GLN A 61 -2.39 -7.59 9.77
CA GLN A 61 -2.80 -8.39 8.62
C GLN A 61 -1.70 -8.43 7.55
N TYR A 62 -1.09 -7.27 7.22
CA TYR A 62 0.03 -7.21 6.29
C TYR A 62 1.22 -8.08 6.74
N ARG A 63 1.57 -8.04 8.03
CA ARG A 63 2.64 -8.89 8.58
C ARG A 63 2.31 -10.37 8.51
N ALA A 64 1.08 -10.76 8.82
CA ALA A 64 0.63 -12.15 8.73
C ALA A 64 0.66 -12.67 7.28
N LEU A 65 0.46 -11.79 6.31
CA LEU A 65 0.47 -12.10 4.88
C LEU A 65 1.85 -11.94 4.22
N ARG A 66 2.89 -11.63 4.99
CA ARG A 66 4.21 -11.30 4.44
C ARG A 66 4.72 -12.38 3.49
N GLU A 67 4.75 -13.64 3.91
CA GLU A 67 5.22 -14.75 3.06
C GLU A 67 4.43 -14.87 1.74
N GLU A 68 3.11 -14.71 1.79
CA GLU A 68 2.25 -14.78 0.61
C GLU A 68 2.49 -13.61 -0.35
N ILE A 69 2.59 -12.39 0.19
CA ILE A 69 2.91 -11.18 -0.57
C ILE A 69 4.27 -11.32 -1.24
N GLY A 70 5.28 -11.83 -0.51
CA GLY A 70 6.63 -12.02 -1.04
C GLY A 70 6.66 -12.93 -2.26
N ARG A 71 5.86 -14.01 -2.25
CA ARG A 71 5.73 -14.90 -3.41
C ARG A 71 5.11 -14.19 -4.62
N LEU A 72 3.99 -13.48 -4.44
CA LEU A 72 3.35 -12.77 -5.55
C LEU A 72 4.22 -11.66 -6.13
N LEU A 73 4.97 -10.95 -5.28
CA LEU A 73 5.93 -9.95 -5.74
C LEU A 73 7.08 -10.58 -6.53
N PHE A 74 7.55 -11.75 -6.10
CA PHE A 74 8.57 -12.49 -6.83
C PHE A 74 8.06 -13.03 -8.17
N GLU A 75 6.82 -13.53 -8.22
CA GLU A 75 6.14 -13.90 -9.48
C GLU A 75 6.01 -12.68 -10.42
N HIS A 76 5.67 -11.51 -9.87
CA HIS A 76 5.61 -10.26 -10.64
C HIS A 76 6.99 -9.82 -11.16
N LEU A 77 8.08 -10.17 -10.48
CA LEU A 77 9.45 -9.87 -10.90
C LEU A 77 9.89 -10.75 -12.09
N GLU A 78 9.36 -11.97 -12.23
CA GLU A 78 9.83 -12.95 -13.23
C GLU A 78 9.93 -12.39 -14.66
N PRO A 79 8.92 -11.69 -15.21
CA PRO A 79 9.01 -11.14 -16.57
C PRO A 79 10.16 -10.15 -16.74
N TYR A 80 10.45 -9.34 -15.72
CA TYR A 80 11.57 -8.38 -15.73
C TYR A 80 12.92 -9.08 -15.61
N ALA A 81 12.99 -10.13 -14.79
CA ALA A 81 14.20 -10.94 -14.65
C ALA A 81 14.54 -11.67 -15.95
N ASP A 82 13.53 -12.19 -16.66
CA ASP A 82 13.72 -12.87 -17.94
C ASP A 82 14.15 -11.89 -19.04
N ALA A 83 13.52 -10.72 -19.14
CA ALA A 83 13.94 -9.68 -20.08
C ALA A 83 15.41 -9.27 -19.89
N VAL A 84 15.91 -9.18 -18.65
CA VAL A 84 17.33 -8.93 -18.39
C VAL A 84 18.23 -10.10 -18.81
N ARG A 85 17.82 -11.35 -18.56
CA ARG A 85 18.61 -12.54 -18.96
C ARG A 85 18.71 -12.67 -20.48
N GLU A 86 17.66 -12.29 -21.18
CA GLU A 86 17.57 -12.31 -22.64
C GLU A 86 18.24 -11.09 -23.29
N GLY A 87 18.58 -10.06 -22.49
CA GLY A 87 19.20 -8.82 -22.97
C GLY A 87 18.20 -7.85 -23.59
N GLU A 88 16.91 -8.02 -23.32
CA GLU A 88 15.82 -7.13 -23.76
C GLU A 88 15.64 -5.91 -22.85
N LEU A 89 16.10 -6.01 -21.59
CA LEU A 89 16.12 -4.92 -20.61
C LEU A 89 17.55 -4.71 -20.08
N GLU A 90 17.99 -3.45 -20.02
CA GLU A 90 19.26 -3.11 -19.37
C GLU A 90 19.08 -3.11 -17.84
N ALA A 91 19.98 -3.79 -17.13
CA ALA A 91 20.03 -3.77 -15.67
C ALA A 91 20.96 -2.63 -15.21
N ASP A 92 20.44 -1.41 -15.15
CA ASP A 92 21.20 -0.20 -14.81
C ASP A 92 21.36 -0.02 -13.28
N ALA A 93 20.32 0.43 -12.58
CA ALA A 93 20.31 0.68 -11.14
C ALA A 93 19.89 -0.57 -10.35
N PHE A 94 19.10 -1.45 -10.96
CA PHE A 94 18.62 -2.68 -10.34
C PHE A 94 18.68 -3.86 -11.33
N ASN A 95 19.16 -5.01 -10.84
CA ASN A 95 19.16 -6.26 -11.61
C ASN A 95 18.11 -7.24 -11.04
N PRO A 96 16.90 -7.32 -11.63
CA PRO A 96 15.87 -8.25 -11.17
C PRO A 96 16.32 -9.71 -11.24
N ALA A 97 17.18 -10.08 -12.18
CA ALA A 97 17.68 -11.45 -12.33
C ALA A 97 18.65 -11.88 -11.21
N ALA A 98 19.09 -10.96 -10.36
CA ALA A 98 19.94 -11.24 -9.20
C ALA A 98 19.15 -11.84 -8.01
N LEU A 99 17.85 -11.54 -7.90
CA LEU A 99 16.99 -12.06 -6.84
C LEU A 99 16.73 -13.56 -7.08
N ARG A 100 16.79 -14.36 -6.02
CA ARG A 100 16.75 -15.83 -6.07
C ARG A 100 15.48 -16.41 -5.47
N GLY A 101 14.76 -15.66 -4.64
CA GLY A 101 13.47 -16.10 -4.14
C GLY A 101 12.63 -15.01 -3.48
N PRO A 102 11.43 -15.40 -2.99
CA PRO A 102 10.46 -14.50 -2.37
C PRO A 102 10.98 -13.63 -1.22
N ASP A 103 11.99 -14.09 -0.47
CA ASP A 103 12.53 -13.32 0.66
C ASP A 103 13.47 -12.19 0.22
N ASP A 104 14.01 -12.25 -1.01
CA ASP A 104 14.96 -11.25 -1.51
C ASP A 104 14.24 -9.95 -1.92
N VAL A 105 12.93 -10.00 -2.18
CA VAL A 105 12.16 -8.85 -2.69
C VAL A 105 12.08 -7.70 -1.68
N TRP A 106 12.12 -8.00 -0.37
CA TRP A 106 11.78 -7.02 0.67
C TRP A 106 12.72 -5.83 0.77
N SER A 107 13.98 -5.97 0.34
CA SER A 107 14.93 -4.85 0.29
C SER A 107 14.64 -3.87 -0.86
N HIS A 108 13.67 -4.21 -1.71
CA HIS A 108 13.31 -3.52 -2.95
C HIS A 108 11.84 -3.15 -3.00
N VAL A 109 11.13 -3.22 -1.86
CA VAL A 109 9.71 -2.89 -1.72
C VAL A 109 9.57 -1.70 -0.78
N GLU A 110 8.95 -0.62 -1.25
CA GLU A 110 8.59 0.54 -0.43
C GLU A 110 7.06 0.60 -0.29
N VAL A 111 6.57 0.68 0.95
CA VAL A 111 5.13 0.91 1.19
C VAL A 111 4.86 2.41 1.14
N LEU A 112 4.02 2.84 0.21
CA LEU A 112 3.69 4.25 0.02
C LEU A 112 2.47 4.66 0.86
N ALA A 113 1.41 3.84 0.80
CA ALA A 113 0.15 4.14 1.47
C ALA A 113 -0.65 2.90 1.85
N VAL A 114 -1.59 3.11 2.76
CA VAL A 114 -2.61 2.13 3.15
C VAL A 114 -3.97 2.79 3.03
N HIS A 115 -4.82 2.24 2.18
CA HIS A 115 -6.20 2.67 1.98
C HIS A 115 -7.14 1.72 2.69
N VAL A 116 -8.05 2.27 3.50
CA VAL A 116 -9.04 1.50 4.25
C VAL A 116 -10.44 2.05 3.99
N ASP A 117 -11.29 1.24 3.37
CA ASP A 117 -12.68 1.59 3.04
C ASP A 117 -13.59 0.38 3.14
N THR A 118 -14.31 0.28 4.24
CA THR A 118 -15.27 -0.80 4.47
C THR A 118 -16.62 -0.59 3.78
N ALA A 119 -16.86 0.57 3.16
CA ALA A 119 -18.16 0.98 2.65
C ALA A 119 -18.28 0.91 1.12
N ARG A 120 -17.18 1.10 0.37
CA ARG A 120 -17.22 1.23 -1.08
C ARG A 120 -16.33 0.27 -1.85
N GLN A 121 -15.49 -0.53 -1.19
CA GLN A 121 -14.52 -1.38 -1.87
C GLN A 121 -14.77 -2.88 -1.63
N SER A 122 -14.62 -3.67 -2.70
CA SER A 122 -14.57 -5.13 -2.63
C SER A 122 -13.40 -5.66 -1.79
N PHE A 123 -12.40 -4.80 -1.56
CA PHE A 123 -11.19 -5.05 -0.81
C PHE A 123 -11.04 -3.94 0.24
N PRO A 124 -11.37 -4.22 1.51
CA PRO A 124 -11.48 -3.17 2.52
C PRO A 124 -10.12 -2.61 2.96
N ILE A 125 -9.01 -3.27 2.62
CA ILE A 125 -7.64 -2.77 2.76
C ILE A 125 -6.92 -2.89 1.41
N GLU A 126 -6.28 -1.80 0.98
CA GLU A 126 -5.32 -1.81 -0.13
C GLU A 126 -3.99 -1.21 0.37
N VAL A 127 -2.92 -1.99 0.30
CA VAL A 127 -1.56 -1.51 0.60
C VAL A 127 -0.87 -1.21 -0.72
N GLN A 128 -0.50 0.05 -0.91
CA GLN A 128 0.14 0.54 -2.12
C GLN A 128 1.66 0.47 -1.95
N VAL A 129 2.33 -0.21 -2.88
CA VAL A 129 3.78 -0.40 -2.82
C VAL A 129 4.45 -0.01 -4.13
N GLN A 130 5.67 0.48 -4.03
CA GLN A 130 6.60 0.62 -5.15
C GLN A 130 7.64 -0.49 -5.08
N VAL A 131 8.08 -0.95 -6.25
CA VAL A 131 9.10 -2.00 -6.38
C VAL A 131 10.20 -1.56 -7.35
N ALA A 132 11.44 -2.00 -7.09
CA ALA A 132 12.60 -1.53 -7.86
C ALA A 132 12.65 -2.01 -9.33
N TRP A 133 11.89 -3.04 -9.70
CA TRP A 133 11.82 -3.54 -11.08
C TRP A 133 10.68 -2.94 -11.90
N ASP A 134 9.76 -2.21 -11.27
CA ASP A 134 8.60 -1.60 -11.91
C ASP A 134 8.44 -0.18 -11.37
N GLU A 135 9.32 0.71 -11.80
CA GLU A 135 9.35 2.10 -11.32
C GLU A 135 8.18 2.93 -11.85
N GLU A 136 7.60 2.52 -12.98
CA GLU A 136 6.50 3.22 -13.64
C GLU A 136 5.17 3.02 -12.92
N HIS A 137 5.01 1.90 -12.21
CA HIS A 137 3.74 1.53 -11.60
C HIS A 137 3.81 1.44 -10.07
N THR A 138 2.72 1.88 -9.44
CA THR A 138 2.43 1.54 -8.05
C THR A 138 1.60 0.27 -8.04
N LEU A 139 2.02 -0.73 -7.26
CA LEU A 139 1.28 -1.97 -7.11
C LEU A 139 0.28 -1.86 -5.95
N GLY A 140 -0.87 -2.52 -6.10
CA GLY A 140 -1.92 -2.55 -5.07
C GLY A 140 -2.08 -3.95 -4.48
N LEU A 141 -1.72 -4.13 -3.21
CA LEU A 141 -1.95 -5.35 -2.45
C LEU A 141 -3.33 -5.29 -1.78
N ARG A 142 -4.29 -6.06 -2.28
CA ARG A 142 -5.69 -6.02 -1.83
C ARG A 142 -5.98 -7.12 -0.82
N ILE A 143 -6.33 -6.72 0.38
CA ILE A 143 -6.54 -7.61 1.52
C ILE A 143 -8.01 -7.59 1.94
N ARG A 144 -8.57 -8.78 2.18
CA ARG A 144 -9.92 -8.97 2.72
C ARG A 144 -9.95 -10.16 3.65
N ASP A 145 -10.58 -10.00 4.82
CA ASP A 145 -10.75 -11.06 5.82
C ASP A 145 -9.42 -11.76 6.19
N GLY A 146 -8.34 -10.97 6.30
CA GLY A 146 -7.01 -11.47 6.61
C GLY A 146 -6.36 -12.30 5.50
N ARG A 147 -6.84 -12.20 4.26
CA ARG A 147 -6.29 -12.89 3.07
C ARG A 147 -5.88 -11.87 2.03
N LEU A 148 -4.76 -12.15 1.35
CA LEU A 148 -4.40 -11.45 0.13
C LEU A 148 -5.30 -11.98 -1.00
N VAL A 149 -6.08 -11.10 -1.62
CA VAL A 149 -7.02 -11.50 -2.67
C VAL A 149 -6.46 -11.22 -4.06
N GLU A 150 -5.69 -10.14 -4.20
CA GLU A 150 -5.18 -9.70 -5.48
C GLU A 150 -3.91 -8.85 -5.30
N LEU A 151 -2.97 -8.99 -6.24
CA LEU A 151 -1.92 -8.01 -6.52
C LEU A 151 -2.30 -7.29 -7.82
N CYS A 152 -2.68 -6.02 -7.73
CA CYS A 152 -2.93 -5.20 -8.91
C CYS A 152 -1.62 -4.62 -9.44
N GLY A 153 -1.34 -4.86 -10.73
CA GLY A 153 -0.14 -4.37 -11.42
C GLY A 153 -0.06 -2.85 -11.61
N SER A 154 -1.15 -2.12 -11.35
CA SER A 154 -1.16 -0.65 -11.43
C SER A 154 -2.33 -0.08 -10.65
N VAL A 155 -2.03 0.75 -9.65
CA VAL A 155 -2.99 1.58 -8.92
C VAL A 155 -2.53 3.03 -8.92
N LEU A 156 -3.45 3.96 -8.68
CA LEU A 156 -3.07 5.36 -8.57
C LEU A 156 -2.23 5.56 -7.31
N PRO A 157 -1.05 6.23 -7.42
CA PRO A 157 -0.22 6.50 -6.27
C PRO A 157 -0.97 7.38 -5.26
N PRO A 158 -0.58 7.32 -3.98
CA PRO A 158 -1.22 8.13 -2.98
C PRO A 158 -0.98 9.60 -3.28
N SER A 159 -2.04 10.40 -3.16
CA SER A 159 -1.93 11.85 -3.19
C SER A 159 -1.23 12.49 -4.43
N ALA A 160 -1.45 11.98 -5.64
CA ALA A 160 -1.51 12.87 -6.83
C ALA A 160 -2.65 13.91 -6.70
#